data_AF-A0A4R8LW83-F1
#
_entry.id   AF-A0A4R8LW83-F1
#
_cell.length_a   1.000
_cell.length_b   1.000
_cell.length_c   1.000
_cell.angle_alpha   90.00
_cell.angle_beta   90.00
_cell.angle_gamma   90.00
#
_symmetry.space_group_name_H-M   'P 1'
#
loop_
_entity.id
_entity.type
_entity.pdbx_description
1 polymer ?
#
loop_
_entity_poly.entity_id
_entity_poly.type
_entity_poly.pdbx_seq_one_letter_code
_entity_poly.pdbx_strand_id
1 'polypeptide(L)'
;MKRILCRTCCLMVLFLSAAWAAECEGALPRTVLEFEMRYRQEGTTPEAAAKLFFDGIFAYMDRSTRAEGRKMLALAMDERPDWDGRATMKLFADRMKSPKTAHIFRSYARGAVPENGYAMDPDNYELVIERTVAGHPKGLQLYLRSGGADYPRVIYMKEVNGFWFIADGSTVKVEVRPPRK
;
A
#
# COMPACT_ATOMS: atom_id res chain seq x y z
N MET A 1 -54.46 7.69 35.99
CA MET A 1 -53.70 7.35 37.22
C MET A 1 -52.66 6.29 36.89
N LYS A 2 -51.48 6.40 37.52
CA LYS A 2 -50.27 5.55 37.45
C LYS A 2 -49.23 5.92 36.37
N ARG A 3 -48.35 6.81 36.84
CA ARG A 3 -46.94 7.00 36.46
C ARG A 3 -46.17 5.68 36.59
N ILE A 4 -45.03 5.53 35.89
CA ILE A 4 -43.69 5.20 36.48
C ILE A 4 -42.65 4.86 35.38
N LEU A 5 -41.52 5.58 35.46
CA LEU A 5 -40.12 5.29 35.03
C LEU A 5 -39.84 4.84 33.58
N CYS A 6 -39.17 5.61 32.72
CA CYS A 6 -37.79 6.11 32.83
C CYS A 6 -36.76 5.02 33.18
N ARG A 7 -36.20 4.39 32.15
CA ARG A 7 -34.82 3.87 32.15
C ARG A 7 -34.16 4.17 30.82
N THR A 8 -33.41 5.26 30.84
CA THR A 8 -32.38 5.66 29.89
C THR A 8 -31.42 4.49 29.68
N CYS A 9 -31.42 3.89 28.50
CA CYS A 9 -30.38 2.94 28.09
C CYS A 9 -29.41 3.71 27.20
N CYS A 10 -28.37 4.28 27.80
CA CYS A 10 -27.21 4.81 27.09
C CYS A 10 -26.50 3.66 26.39
N LEU A 11 -26.83 3.42 25.11
CA LEU A 11 -25.99 2.63 24.22
C LEU A 11 -24.71 3.41 23.96
N MET A 12 -23.65 3.11 24.72
CA MET A 12 -22.28 3.39 24.29
C MET A 12 -22.00 2.55 23.05
N VAL A 13 -22.07 3.18 21.88
CA VAL A 13 -21.51 2.60 20.66
C VAL A 13 -19.99 2.77 20.75
N LEU A 14 -19.32 1.73 21.22
CA LEU A 14 -17.88 1.57 21.07
C LEU A 14 -17.57 1.44 19.58
N PHE A 15 -17.10 2.52 18.96
CA PHE A 15 -16.43 2.46 17.66
C PHE A 15 -15.11 1.71 17.84
N LEU A 16 -15.14 0.38 17.77
CA LEU A 16 -13.95 -0.38 17.42
C LEU A 16 -13.60 0.00 15.98
N SER A 17 -12.57 0.80 15.79
CA SER A 17 -11.88 0.95 14.52
C SER A 17 -11.24 -0.39 14.17
N ALA A 18 -12.02 -1.29 13.56
CA ALA A 18 -11.47 -2.41 12.84
C ALA A 18 -10.60 -1.81 11.73
N ALA A 19 -9.29 -2.07 11.77
CA ALA A 19 -8.45 -1.83 10.61
C ALA A 19 -8.95 -2.79 9.51
N TRP A 20 -9.59 -2.25 8.48
CA TRP A 20 -10.03 -3.04 7.34
C TRP A 20 -8.78 -3.47 6.59
N ALA A 21 -8.44 -4.76 6.67
CA ALA A 21 -7.46 -5.34 5.76
C ALA A 21 -8.09 -5.31 4.36
N ALA A 22 -7.42 -4.71 3.39
CA ALA A 22 -7.82 -4.85 2.00
C ALA A 22 -7.34 -6.22 1.52
N GLU A 23 -8.24 -7.20 1.52
CA GLU A 23 -8.03 -8.49 0.86
C GLU A 23 -8.29 -8.29 -0.65
N CYS A 24 -7.23 -8.01 -1.42
CA CYS A 24 -7.28 -8.25 -2.87
C CYS A 24 -6.89 -9.72 -3.09
N GLU A 25 -7.87 -10.56 -3.43
CA GLU A 25 -7.64 -12.00 -3.66
C GLU A 25 -6.77 -12.26 -4.90
N GLY A 26 -5.76 -13.13 -4.74
CA GLY A 26 -4.99 -13.71 -5.84
C GLY A 26 -3.52 -13.33 -5.85
N ALA A 27 -2.70 -14.26 -6.37
CA ALA A 27 -1.25 -14.12 -6.53
C ALA A 27 -0.85 -12.85 -7.32
N LEU A 28 0.43 -12.48 -7.26
CA LEU A 28 0.94 -11.31 -7.98
C LEU A 28 0.68 -11.44 -9.48
N PRO A 29 0.17 -10.37 -10.13
CA PRO A 29 0.10 -10.31 -11.58
C PRO A 29 1.48 -10.51 -12.19
N ARG A 30 1.57 -11.36 -13.22
CA ARG A 30 2.82 -11.67 -13.92
C ARG A 30 3.00 -10.81 -15.17
N THR A 31 1.91 -10.29 -15.73
CA THR A 31 1.91 -9.42 -16.91
C THR A 31 1.17 -8.11 -16.65
N VAL A 32 1.53 -7.04 -17.38
CA VAL A 32 0.80 -5.77 -17.30
C VAL A 32 -0.66 -5.92 -17.72
N LEU A 33 -0.98 -6.85 -18.62
CA LEU A 33 -2.36 -7.11 -19.04
C LEU A 33 -3.20 -7.69 -17.90
N GLU A 34 -2.68 -8.67 -17.17
CA GLU A 34 -3.31 -9.19 -15.95
C GLU A 34 -3.52 -8.08 -14.91
N PHE A 35 -2.49 -7.24 -14.73
CA PHE A 35 -2.54 -6.12 -13.82
C PHE A 35 -3.60 -5.09 -14.22
N GLU A 36 -3.68 -4.72 -15.51
CA GLU A 36 -4.68 -3.80 -16.05
C GLU A 36 -6.11 -4.31 -15.85
N MET A 37 -6.35 -5.60 -16.11
CA MET A 37 -7.66 -6.22 -15.87
C MET A 37 -8.05 -6.16 -14.40
N ARG A 38 -7.11 -6.48 -13.50
CA ARG A 38 -7.32 -6.40 -12.05
C ARG A 38 -7.55 -4.96 -11.60
N TYR A 39 -6.76 -4.00 -12.10
CA TYR A 39 -6.88 -2.58 -11.76
C TYR A 39 -8.26 -2.01 -12.15
N ARG A 40 -8.82 -2.42 -13.29
CA ARG A 40 -10.17 -2.02 -13.71
C ARG A 40 -11.28 -2.54 -12.80
N GLN A 41 -11.06 -3.66 -12.14
CA GLN A 41 -12.03 -4.27 -11.22
C GLN A 41 -11.88 -3.70 -9.80
N GLU A 42 -10.66 -3.59 -9.32
CA GLU A 42 -10.36 -3.34 -7.91
C GLU A 42 -9.92 -1.90 -7.61
N GLY A 43 -9.33 -1.19 -8.57
CA GLY A 43 -8.72 0.14 -8.39
C GLY A 43 -9.69 1.29 -8.12
N THR A 44 -10.95 1.00 -7.77
CA THR A 44 -12.03 1.95 -7.50
C THR A 44 -12.06 2.44 -6.05
N THR A 45 -11.24 1.84 -5.18
CA THR A 45 -11.02 2.29 -3.79
C THR A 45 -9.55 2.64 -3.56
N PRO A 46 -9.24 3.59 -2.65
CA PRO A 46 -7.86 3.95 -2.38
C PRO A 46 -7.09 2.79 -1.73
N GLU A 47 -7.73 1.97 -0.90
CA GLU A 47 -7.12 0.81 -0.27
C GLU A 47 -6.69 -0.26 -1.29
N ALA A 48 -7.58 -0.61 -2.23
CA ALA A 48 -7.27 -1.58 -3.26
C ALA A 48 -6.23 -1.06 -4.26
N ALA A 49 -6.30 0.22 -4.65
CA ALA A 49 -5.26 0.83 -5.50
C ALA A 49 -3.89 0.89 -4.78
N ALA A 50 -3.85 1.08 -3.46
CA ALA A 50 -2.62 0.97 -2.68
C ALA A 50 -2.07 -0.47 -2.68
N LYS A 51 -2.92 -1.48 -2.56
CA LYS A 51 -2.52 -2.89 -2.69
C LYS A 51 -1.96 -3.21 -4.08
N LEU A 52 -2.62 -2.75 -5.14
CA LEU A 52 -2.14 -2.88 -6.53
C LEU A 52 -0.80 -2.16 -6.75
N PHE A 53 -0.59 -1.00 -6.13
CA PHE A 53 0.72 -0.35 -6.15
C PHE A 53 1.82 -1.21 -5.55
N PHE A 54 1.56 -1.85 -4.39
CA PHE A 54 2.53 -2.78 -3.78
C PHE A 54 2.71 -4.07 -4.58
N ASP A 55 1.67 -4.55 -5.28
CA ASP A 55 1.81 -5.67 -6.22
C ASP A 55 2.78 -5.32 -7.35
N GLY A 56 2.64 -4.10 -7.90
CA GLY A 56 3.59 -3.56 -8.87
C GLY A 56 5.02 -3.45 -8.30
N ILE A 57 5.17 -3.01 -7.04
CA ILE A 57 6.48 -2.98 -6.35
C ILE A 57 7.09 -4.38 -6.29
N PHE A 58 6.35 -5.38 -5.82
CA PHE A 58 6.88 -6.73 -5.65
C PHE A 58 7.18 -7.41 -6.99
N ALA A 59 6.34 -7.21 -8.01
CA ALA A 59 6.62 -7.63 -9.38
C ALA A 59 7.88 -6.94 -9.95
N TYR A 60 8.14 -5.67 -9.61
CA TYR A 60 9.35 -4.95 -10.02
C TYR A 60 10.61 -5.40 -9.29
N MET A 61 10.47 -5.84 -8.03
CA MET A 61 11.59 -6.32 -7.21
C MET A 61 12.16 -7.65 -7.73
N ASP A 62 11.33 -8.57 -8.22
CA ASP A 62 11.79 -9.80 -8.85
C ASP A 62 12.42 -9.51 -10.24
N ARG A 63 13.60 -10.11 -10.51
CA ARG A 63 14.27 -9.95 -11.81
C ARG A 63 13.47 -10.56 -12.96
N SER A 64 12.74 -11.65 -12.72
CA SER A 64 12.01 -12.36 -13.76
C SER A 64 10.80 -11.56 -14.28
N THR A 65 10.14 -10.82 -13.39
CA THR A 65 8.94 -10.01 -13.70
C THR A 65 9.21 -8.51 -13.81
N ARG A 66 10.45 -8.05 -13.61
CA ARG A 66 10.77 -6.61 -13.49
C ARG A 66 10.25 -5.75 -14.64
N ALA A 67 10.39 -6.24 -15.86
CA ALA A 67 9.96 -5.49 -17.04
C ALA A 67 8.45 -5.24 -17.04
N GLU A 68 7.66 -6.22 -16.59
CA GLU A 68 6.21 -6.09 -16.42
C GLU A 68 5.88 -5.26 -15.19
N GLY A 69 6.53 -5.50 -14.04
CA GLY A 69 6.39 -4.70 -12.82
C GLY A 69 6.65 -3.21 -13.04
N ARG A 70 7.59 -2.86 -13.93
CA ARG A 70 7.84 -1.45 -14.32
C ARG A 70 6.59 -0.82 -14.94
N LYS A 71 5.89 -1.55 -15.82
CA LYS A 71 4.66 -1.08 -16.49
C LYS A 71 3.49 -1.02 -15.51
N MET A 72 3.37 -2.02 -14.62
CA MET A 72 2.36 -2.03 -13.55
C MET A 72 2.48 -0.81 -12.64
N LEU A 73 3.70 -0.49 -12.21
CA LEU A 73 3.99 0.70 -11.42
C LEU A 73 3.71 2.00 -12.17
N ALA A 74 4.05 2.05 -13.47
CA ALA A 74 3.71 3.19 -14.30
C ALA A 74 2.20 3.43 -14.32
N LEU A 75 1.40 2.37 -14.47
CA LEU A 75 -0.06 2.47 -14.40
C LEU A 75 -0.55 2.94 -13.03
N ALA A 76 -0.10 2.30 -11.95
CA ALA A 76 -0.57 2.61 -10.58
C ALA A 76 -0.21 4.04 -10.13
N MET A 77 0.84 4.63 -10.70
CA MET A 77 1.25 6.02 -10.43
C MET A 77 0.71 7.03 -11.46
N ASP A 78 0.01 6.57 -12.50
CA ASP A 78 -0.36 7.39 -13.67
C ASP A 78 0.88 8.13 -14.24
N GLU A 79 1.91 7.33 -14.52
CA GLU A 79 3.23 7.76 -14.95
C GLU A 79 3.64 7.09 -16.27
N ARG A 80 4.67 7.63 -16.91
CA ARG A 80 5.23 7.04 -18.12
C ARG A 80 6.04 5.76 -17.80
N PRO A 81 6.10 4.77 -18.71
CA PRO A 81 6.85 3.53 -18.48
C PRO A 81 8.34 3.69 -18.19
N ASP A 82 8.96 4.82 -18.55
CA ASP A 82 10.37 5.13 -18.30
C ASP A 82 10.62 5.81 -16.93
N TRP A 83 9.62 5.77 -16.03
CA TRP A 83 9.67 6.46 -14.73
C TRP A 83 10.93 6.14 -13.93
N ASP A 84 11.41 4.90 -13.98
CA ASP A 84 12.53 4.38 -13.18
C ASP A 84 13.93 4.81 -13.68
N GLY A 85 13.99 5.41 -14.89
CA GLY A 85 15.18 6.04 -15.44
C GLY A 85 15.35 7.51 -15.05
N ARG A 86 14.31 8.16 -14.54
CA ARG A 86 14.34 9.59 -14.20
C ARG A 86 15.10 9.83 -12.89
N ALA A 87 15.87 10.91 -12.82
CA ALA A 87 16.67 11.26 -11.64
C ALA A 87 15.84 11.33 -10.34
N THR A 88 14.62 11.85 -10.42
CA THR A 88 13.67 11.97 -9.29
C THR A 88 13.18 10.62 -8.76
N MET A 89 13.22 9.56 -9.58
CA MET A 89 12.74 8.22 -9.24
C MET A 89 13.88 7.22 -9.01
N LYS A 90 15.11 7.58 -9.34
CA LYS A 90 16.29 6.70 -9.25
C LYS A 90 16.43 6.07 -7.86
N LEU A 91 16.27 6.86 -6.80
CA LEU A 91 16.36 6.34 -5.43
C LEU A 91 15.28 5.28 -5.14
N PHE A 92 14.06 5.49 -5.63
CA PHE A 92 12.95 4.55 -5.44
C PHE A 92 13.24 3.24 -6.18
N ALA A 93 13.61 3.34 -7.46
CA ALA A 93 13.98 2.19 -8.29
C ALA A 93 15.18 1.42 -7.73
N ASP A 94 16.25 2.10 -7.33
CA ASP A 94 17.45 1.48 -6.78
C ASP A 94 17.17 0.75 -5.47
N ARG A 95 16.32 1.32 -4.60
CA ARG A 95 15.95 0.66 -3.35
C ARG A 95 15.20 -0.64 -3.58
N MET A 96 14.31 -0.70 -4.58
CA MET A 96 13.59 -1.92 -4.95
C MET A 96 14.52 -3.00 -5.52
N LYS A 97 15.47 -2.60 -6.38
CA LYS A 97 16.41 -3.54 -7.03
C LYS A 97 17.48 -4.10 -6.08
N SER A 98 17.90 -3.32 -5.09
CA SER A 98 19.03 -3.65 -4.23
C SER A 98 18.62 -4.61 -3.11
N PRO A 99 19.26 -5.79 -2.98
CA PRO A 99 19.00 -6.71 -1.86
C PRO A 99 19.20 -6.06 -0.49
N LYS A 100 20.10 -5.07 -0.39
CA LYS A 100 20.39 -4.35 0.87
C LYS A 100 19.22 -3.51 1.37
N THR A 101 18.30 -3.13 0.48
CA THR A 101 17.21 -2.18 0.76
C THR A 101 15.83 -2.68 0.34
N ALA A 102 15.76 -3.83 -0.35
CA ALA A 102 14.51 -4.48 -0.74
C ALA A 102 13.56 -4.72 0.44
N HIS A 103 14.12 -4.94 1.63
CA HIS A 103 13.37 -5.09 2.89
C HIS A 103 12.48 -3.89 3.23
N ILE A 104 12.81 -2.68 2.74
CA ILE A 104 12.03 -1.46 2.95
C ILE A 104 10.58 -1.68 2.48
N PHE A 105 10.40 -2.30 1.31
CA PHE A 105 9.07 -2.53 0.74
C PHE A 105 8.37 -3.74 1.34
N ARG A 106 9.13 -4.79 1.68
CA ARG A 106 8.59 -5.95 2.40
C ARG A 106 8.03 -5.58 3.77
N SER A 107 8.56 -4.53 4.39
CA SER A 107 8.13 -4.07 5.72
C SER A 107 6.67 -3.66 5.82
N TYR A 108 5.98 -3.45 4.69
CA TYR A 108 4.55 -3.12 4.64
C TYR A 108 3.63 -4.34 4.65
N ALA A 109 4.17 -5.53 4.40
CA ALA A 109 3.42 -6.77 4.59
C ALA A 109 3.18 -6.99 6.09
N ARG A 110 1.94 -7.35 6.45
CA ARG A 110 1.58 -7.70 7.84
C ARG A 110 2.55 -8.75 8.38
N GLY A 111 3.09 -8.50 9.57
CA GLY A 111 4.00 -9.42 10.26
C GLY A 111 5.45 -9.38 9.75
N ALA A 112 5.78 -8.66 8.68
CA ALA A 112 7.15 -8.47 8.25
C ALA A 112 7.86 -7.44 9.13
N VAL A 113 8.81 -7.88 9.95
CA VAL A 113 9.50 -7.07 10.97
C VAL A 113 11.02 -7.28 10.90
N PRO A 114 11.85 -6.39 11.46
CA PRO A 114 13.30 -6.60 11.50
C PRO A 114 13.72 -7.97 12.03
N GLU A 115 13.04 -8.47 13.07
CA GLU A 115 13.35 -9.71 13.80
C GLU A 115 13.19 -10.98 12.97
N ASN A 116 12.31 -10.98 11.96
CA ASN A 116 12.13 -12.13 11.06
C ASN A 116 12.75 -11.86 9.68
N GLY A 117 13.62 -10.87 9.57
CA GLY A 117 14.23 -10.48 8.31
C GLY A 117 13.23 -9.94 7.28
N TYR A 118 12.07 -9.45 7.72
CA TYR A 118 10.95 -9.07 6.86
C TYR A 118 10.43 -10.22 5.99
N ALA A 119 10.33 -11.41 6.58
CA ALA A 119 9.71 -12.56 5.94
C ALA A 119 8.23 -12.26 5.62
N MET A 120 7.84 -12.54 4.37
CA MET A 120 6.47 -12.42 3.85
C MET A 120 6.36 -13.24 2.55
N ASP A 121 5.15 -13.58 2.15
CA ASP A 121 4.86 -14.19 0.86
C ASP A 121 4.37 -13.09 -0.10
N PRO A 122 5.11 -12.78 -1.18
CA PRO A 122 4.69 -11.76 -2.13
C PRO A 122 3.39 -12.11 -2.84
N ASP A 123 3.06 -13.40 -2.99
CA ASP A 123 1.82 -13.86 -3.62
C ASP A 123 0.64 -13.91 -2.62
N ASN A 124 0.90 -13.74 -1.32
CA ASN A 124 -0.10 -13.77 -0.25
C ASN A 124 0.30 -12.87 0.94
N TYR A 125 0.21 -11.56 0.75
CA TYR A 125 0.46 -10.56 1.78
C TYR A 125 -0.73 -9.61 1.95
N GLU A 126 -0.83 -9.06 3.15
CA GLU A 126 -1.76 -7.99 3.49
C GLU A 126 -1.03 -6.70 3.80
N LEU A 127 -1.63 -5.58 3.40
CA LEU A 127 -1.26 -4.26 3.91
C LEU A 127 -2.04 -3.95 5.19
N VAL A 128 -1.40 -3.24 6.11
CA VAL A 128 -2.08 -2.70 7.30
C VAL A 128 -2.30 -1.20 7.11
N ILE A 129 -3.51 -0.85 6.71
CA ILE A 129 -3.95 0.52 6.49
C ILE A 129 -4.57 1.02 7.80
N GLU A 130 -3.99 2.08 8.37
CA GLU A 130 -4.44 2.57 9.68
C GLU A 130 -5.56 3.57 9.60
N ARG A 131 -5.47 4.47 8.62
CA ARG A 131 -6.43 5.54 8.42
C ARG A 131 -6.24 6.17 7.05
N THR A 132 -7.30 6.83 6.60
CA THR A 132 -7.29 7.76 5.49
C THR A 132 -7.65 9.17 5.98
N VAL A 133 -7.06 10.20 5.38
CA VAL A 133 -7.34 11.60 5.71
C VAL A 133 -7.52 12.39 4.42
N ALA A 134 -8.66 13.05 4.26
CA ALA A 134 -8.98 13.90 3.11
C ALA A 134 -8.55 15.36 3.33
N GLY A 135 -8.57 16.17 2.26
CA GLY A 135 -8.37 17.63 2.33
C GLY A 135 -6.92 18.11 2.20
N HIS A 136 -5.96 17.22 1.95
CA HIS A 136 -4.58 17.62 1.70
C HIS A 136 -4.36 18.05 0.22
N PRO A 137 -3.54 19.09 -0.08
CA PRO A 137 -3.33 19.57 -1.46
C PRO A 137 -2.78 18.54 -2.45
N LYS A 138 -2.10 17.49 -1.95
CA LYS A 138 -1.59 16.37 -2.76
C LYS A 138 -2.62 15.24 -2.99
N GLY A 139 -3.83 15.36 -2.47
CA GLY A 139 -4.87 14.33 -2.55
C GLY A 139 -5.12 13.61 -1.22
N LEU A 140 -5.83 12.48 -1.27
CA LEU A 140 -6.14 11.66 -0.10
C LEU A 140 -4.85 11.11 0.51
N GLN A 141 -4.71 11.22 1.82
CA GLN A 141 -3.61 10.63 2.57
C GLN A 141 -4.02 9.23 3.04
N LEU A 142 -3.28 8.20 2.67
CA LEU A 142 -3.46 6.84 3.17
C LEU A 142 -2.23 6.45 4.00
N TYR A 143 -2.46 6.11 5.27
CA TYR A 143 -1.39 5.81 6.23
C TYR A 143 -1.21 4.29 6.38
N LEU A 144 -0.02 3.82 6.03
CA LEU A 144 0.38 2.41 6.05
C LEU A 144 1.30 2.13 7.23
N ARG A 145 0.98 1.09 8.01
CA ARG A 145 1.92 0.56 9.00
C ARG A 145 3.06 -0.17 8.28
N SER A 146 4.28 0.09 8.74
CA SER A 146 5.47 -0.69 8.41
C SER A 146 5.97 -1.35 9.69
N GLY A 147 6.31 -2.64 9.65
CA GLY A 147 6.91 -3.34 10.81
C GLY A 147 8.32 -2.82 11.16
N GLY A 148 8.95 -2.07 10.26
CA GLY A 148 10.30 -1.55 10.42
C GLY A 148 10.41 -0.06 10.75
N ALA A 149 9.30 0.67 10.78
CA ALA A 149 9.26 2.12 11.04
C ALA A 149 8.52 2.45 12.35
N ASP A 150 8.93 3.52 13.02
CA ASP A 150 8.30 3.95 14.28
C ASP A 150 6.90 4.55 14.06
N TYR A 151 6.69 5.16 12.89
CA TYR A 151 5.42 5.81 12.51
C TYR A 151 4.88 5.27 11.18
N PRO A 152 3.54 5.28 10.99
CA PRO A 152 2.92 4.95 9.70
C PRO A 152 3.42 5.87 8.59
N ARG A 153 3.59 5.32 7.39
CA ARG A 153 4.01 6.07 6.20
C ARG A 153 2.81 6.46 5.36
N VAL A 154 2.81 7.70 4.89
CA VAL A 154 1.71 8.22 4.07
C VAL A 154 2.03 8.05 2.59
N ILE A 155 1.08 7.48 1.86
CA ILE A 155 1.00 7.65 0.41
C ILE A 155 -0.11 8.65 0.12
N TYR A 156 0.14 9.56 -0.83
CA TYR A 156 -0.87 10.47 -1.32
C TYR A 156 -1.50 9.88 -2.57
N MET A 157 -2.82 9.96 -2.67
CA MET A 157 -3.59 9.34 -3.73
C MET A 157 -4.50 10.37 -4.41
N LYS A 158 -4.63 10.25 -5.72
CA LYS A 158 -5.54 11.05 -6.54
C LYS A 158 -6.61 10.15 -7.15
N GLU A 159 -7.82 10.67 -7.28
CA GLU A 159 -8.92 10.01 -7.97
C GLU A 159 -9.07 10.63 -9.36
N VAL A 160 -9.21 9.77 -10.37
CA VAL A 160 -9.39 10.14 -11.78
C VAL A 160 -10.41 9.19 -12.38
N ASN A 161 -11.57 9.71 -12.77
CA ASN A 161 -12.64 8.96 -13.44
C ASN A 161 -13.09 7.70 -12.65
N GLY A 162 -13.20 7.80 -11.33
CA GLY A 162 -13.61 6.70 -10.45
C GLY A 162 -12.50 5.72 -10.09
N PHE A 163 -11.26 5.94 -10.54
CA PHE A 163 -10.09 5.12 -10.20
C PHE A 163 -9.08 5.90 -9.37
N TRP A 164 -8.44 5.21 -8.44
CA TRP A 164 -7.42 5.79 -7.57
C TRP A 164 -6.02 5.50 -8.09
N PHE A 165 -5.12 6.46 -7.96
CA PHE A 165 -3.72 6.39 -8.38
C PHE A 165 -2.80 6.99 -7.32
N ILE A 166 -1.55 6.57 -7.30
CA ILE A 166 -0.53 7.14 -6.39
C ILE A 166 -0.09 8.50 -6.93
N ALA A 167 -0.36 9.57 -6.18
CA ALA A 167 0.14 10.91 -6.46
C ALA A 167 1.55 11.12 -5.90
N ASP A 168 1.85 10.58 -4.71
CA ASP A 168 3.17 10.67 -4.08
C ASP A 168 3.38 9.52 -3.08
N GLY A 169 4.28 8.60 -3.43
CA GLY A 169 4.73 7.49 -2.57
C GLY A 169 6.09 7.72 -1.92
N SER A 170 6.54 8.96 -1.75
CA SER A 170 7.91 9.24 -1.33
C SER A 170 8.27 8.78 0.08
N THR A 171 7.30 8.71 0.99
CA THR A 171 7.58 8.31 2.38
C THR A 171 7.74 6.81 2.55
N VAL A 172 7.26 5.98 1.60
CA VAL A 172 7.31 4.52 1.75
C VAL A 172 8.69 3.90 1.48
N LYS A 173 9.65 4.71 1.05
CA LYS A 173 10.99 4.24 0.70
C LYS A 173 12.06 4.56 1.74
N VAL A 174 11.73 5.22 2.86
CA VAL A 174 12.70 5.80 3.81
C VAL A 174 12.48 5.29 5.24
N GLU A 175 13.53 5.42 6.07
CA GLU A 175 13.44 5.25 7.53
C GLU A 175 12.79 3.93 7.99
N VAL A 176 13.17 2.83 7.33
CA VAL A 176 12.85 1.46 7.73
C VAL A 176 14.13 0.86 8.30
N ARG A 177 14.05 0.27 9.50
CA ARG A 177 15.19 -0.36 10.17
C ARG A 177 15.76 -1.52 9.33
N PRO A 178 17.08 -1.76 9.31
CA PRO A 178 17.61 -2.93 8.65
C PRO A 178 17.12 -4.23 9.32
N PRO A 179 17.10 -5.37 8.60
CA PRO A 179 16.88 -6.69 9.18
C PRO A 179 17.80 -6.92 10.38
N ARG A 180 17.26 -7.49 11.46
CA ARG A 180 18.06 -8.06 12.55
C ARG A 180 18.47 -9.47 12.09
N LYS A 181 19.73 -9.82 12.35
CA LYS A 181 20.31 -11.10 11.93
C LYS A 181 19.52 -12.27 12.46
#